data_AF-A0A835VRA0-F1
#
_entry.id   AF-A0A835VRA0-F1
#
_cell.length_a   1.000
_cell.length_b   1.000
_cell.length_c   1.000
_cell.angle_alpha   90.00
_cell.angle_beta   90.00
_cell.angle_gamma   90.00
#
_symmetry.space_group_name_H-M   'P 1'
#
loop_
_entity.id
_entity.type
_entity.pdbx_description
1 polymer ?
#
loop_
_entity_poly.entity_id
_entity_poly.type
_entity_poly.pdbx_seq_one_letter_code
_entity_poly.pdbx_strand_id
1 'polypeptide(L)'
;MRSMNLNGGAAVALALWILALVHGGEASYLTGTKFENCVQKTMYSRYYATLDSYTENKAKKTSQYCVQLHAAPADSCTPGKYRCCNTHINKLKFFPAPNCRGSLSSASIQSKMMNRTGITSIYWEEHMGFDIVKITPLMQWLPNADAVDGAVVCINLKGPCWSLPMLSYDKEVLEYALYDKKVSNYECCPVGMLEVPLQDMPPWAPDWPEAAPSPTPSPSGSTPSPAQNDKPTPSPRPPSPPPPSPKPPSPPPPSPKPPSPKPPVPSPKPKRAGRKRPPPPTPATRRHLNE
;
A
#
# COMPACT_ATOMS: atom_id res chain seq x y z
N MET A 1 44.72 57.61 1.27
CA MET A 1 44.00 56.63 2.11
C MET A 1 42.58 56.47 1.56
N ARG A 2 42.34 55.43 0.76
CA ARG A 2 40.99 55.09 0.26
C ARG A 2 40.72 53.65 0.67
N SER A 3 39.72 53.48 1.53
CA SER A 3 39.28 52.20 2.05
C SER A 3 38.51 51.45 0.96
N MET A 4 38.91 50.21 0.69
CA MET A 4 38.19 49.29 -0.19
C MET A 4 37.14 48.53 0.65
N ASN A 5 35.85 48.75 0.37
CA ASN A 5 34.78 47.91 0.88
C ASN A 5 34.64 46.69 -0.04
N LEU A 6 34.93 45.51 0.50
CA LEU A 6 34.85 44.22 -0.17
C LEU A 6 33.42 43.67 -0.03
N ASN A 7 32.74 43.50 -1.16
CA ASN A 7 31.42 42.87 -1.27
C ASN A 7 31.49 41.39 -0.83
N GLY A 8 30.99 41.09 0.37
CA GLY A 8 30.93 39.74 0.95
C GLY A 8 29.51 39.19 1.07
N GLY A 9 28.73 39.20 -0.01
CA GLY A 9 27.27 38.92 0.07
C GLY A 9 26.68 38.01 -1.00
N ALA A 10 27.47 37.30 -1.80
CA ALA A 10 26.95 36.48 -2.92
C ALA A 10 27.35 34.99 -2.90
N ALA A 11 28.28 34.57 -2.04
CA ALA A 11 28.83 33.21 -2.10
C ALA A 11 28.06 32.16 -1.26
N VAL A 12 27.21 32.57 -0.31
CA VAL A 12 26.54 31.64 0.61
C VAL A 12 25.20 31.12 0.07
N ALA A 13 24.55 31.84 -0.85
CA ALA A 13 23.26 31.42 -1.41
C ALA A 13 23.37 30.31 -2.47
N LEU A 14 24.53 30.15 -3.12
CA LEU A 14 24.75 29.13 -4.15
C LEU A 14 25.15 27.76 -3.59
N ALA A 15 25.71 27.71 -2.37
CA ALA A 15 26.07 26.44 -1.71
C ALA A 15 24.85 25.70 -1.14
N LEU A 16 23.75 26.41 -0.82
CA LEU A 16 22.52 25.81 -0.29
C LEU A 16 21.59 25.23 -1.38
N TRP A 17 21.75 25.60 -2.65
CA TRP A 17 20.97 25.03 -3.75
C TRP A 17 21.56 23.71 -4.29
N ILE A 18 22.86 23.47 -4.13
CA ILE A 18 23.50 22.24 -4.62
C ILE A 18 23.23 21.03 -3.70
N LEU A 19 22.91 21.24 -2.42
CA LEU A 19 22.54 20.16 -1.50
C LEU A 19 21.08 19.66 -1.65
N ALA A 20 20.23 20.37 -2.38
CA ALA A 20 18.84 19.97 -2.59
C ALA A 20 18.61 19.03 -3.81
N LEU A 21 19.64 18.79 -4.64
CA LEU A 21 19.49 18.05 -5.91
C LEU A 21 20.16 16.67 -5.94
N VAL A 22 20.75 16.19 -4.83
CA VAL A 22 21.51 14.93 -4.80
C VAL A 22 20.75 13.73 -4.21
N HIS A 23 19.51 13.91 -3.71
CA HIS A 23 18.66 12.77 -3.30
C HIS A 23 17.75 12.25 -4.44
N GLY A 24 17.99 12.70 -5.68
CA GLY A 24 17.21 12.32 -6.85
C GLY A 24 17.76 11.07 -7.52
N GLY A 25 17.41 9.89 -7.01
CA GLY A 25 17.40 8.67 -7.80
C GLY A 25 18.33 7.56 -7.33
N GLU A 26 18.00 6.92 -6.22
CA GLU A 26 18.23 5.49 -6.13
C GLU A 26 16.90 4.79 -6.43
N ALA A 27 16.86 4.11 -7.57
CA ALA A 27 15.81 3.17 -7.88
C ALA A 27 15.72 2.19 -6.71
N SER A 28 14.54 2.12 -6.08
CA SER A 28 14.28 1.32 -4.89
C SER A 28 14.97 -0.02 -4.97
N TYR A 29 15.89 -0.25 -4.03
CA TYR A 29 16.43 -1.56 -3.67
C TYR A 29 15.27 -2.42 -3.13
N LEU A 30 14.33 -2.79 -3.99
CA LEU A 30 13.33 -3.80 -3.65
C LEU A 30 14.14 -5.07 -3.40
N THR A 31 13.99 -5.64 -2.22
CA THR A 31 14.70 -6.79 -1.65
C THR A 31 14.41 -8.12 -2.37
N GLY A 32 13.96 -8.04 -3.63
CA GLY A 32 13.78 -9.17 -4.54
C GLY A 32 12.36 -9.33 -5.05
N THR A 33 11.38 -8.57 -4.54
CA THR A 33 9.98 -8.80 -4.90
C THR A 33 9.51 -7.90 -6.06
N LYS A 34 9.37 -8.48 -7.24
CA LYS A 34 8.76 -7.83 -8.40
C LYS A 34 7.24 -7.75 -8.15
N PHE A 35 6.75 -6.73 -7.45
CA PHE A 35 5.31 -6.46 -7.46
C PHE A 35 4.88 -6.28 -8.92
N GLU A 36 4.13 -7.22 -9.50
CA GLU A 36 3.25 -7.11 -10.68
C GLU A 36 3.60 -6.03 -11.76
N ASN A 37 4.89 -5.78 -12.05
CA ASN A 37 5.38 -4.64 -12.85
C ASN A 37 4.97 -3.24 -12.36
N CYS A 38 4.93 -3.04 -11.05
CA CYS A 38 4.61 -1.76 -10.43
C CYS A 38 5.63 -0.67 -10.74
N VAL A 39 5.12 0.56 -10.77
CA VAL A 39 5.94 1.73 -11.03
C VAL A 39 6.76 2.06 -9.79
N GLN A 40 8.07 1.86 -9.83
CA GLN A 40 8.94 2.21 -8.70
C GLN A 40 9.28 3.70 -8.62
N LYS A 41 9.05 4.45 -9.72
CA LYS A 41 9.36 5.88 -9.77
C LYS A 41 8.26 6.70 -9.09
N THR A 42 8.61 7.36 -8.00
CA THR A 42 7.73 8.22 -7.22
C THR A 42 7.15 9.38 -8.05
N MET A 43 7.84 9.87 -9.08
CA MET A 43 7.32 10.95 -9.95
C MET A 43 6.01 10.63 -10.70
N TYR A 44 5.64 9.34 -10.81
CA TYR A 44 4.41 8.91 -11.49
C TYR A 44 3.26 8.61 -10.52
N SER A 45 3.44 8.91 -9.24
CA SER A 45 2.38 8.85 -8.26
C SER A 45 2.57 9.87 -7.16
N ARG A 46 1.49 10.59 -6.86
CA ARG A 46 1.46 11.47 -5.70
C ARG A 46 1.30 10.75 -4.36
N TYR A 47 0.94 9.46 -4.38
CA TYR A 47 0.68 8.69 -3.17
C TYR A 47 1.92 7.97 -2.67
N TYR A 48 2.14 7.97 -1.36
CA TYR A 48 3.16 7.17 -0.70
C TYR A 48 2.71 6.83 0.72
N ALA A 49 3.47 5.99 1.40
CA ALA A 49 3.19 5.57 2.76
C ALA A 49 4.46 5.63 3.63
N THR A 50 4.29 5.95 4.91
CA THR A 50 5.35 5.95 5.93
C THR A 50 4.89 5.15 7.14
N LEU A 51 5.84 4.64 7.92
CA LEU A 51 5.53 4.09 9.23
C LEU A 51 5.11 5.25 10.16
N ASP A 52 3.96 5.11 10.80
CA ASP A 52 3.41 6.09 11.74
C ASP A 52 3.76 5.70 13.18
N SER A 53 3.46 4.45 13.54
CA SER A 53 3.70 3.94 14.89
C SER A 53 3.87 2.43 14.89
N TYR A 54 4.61 1.93 15.88
CA TYR A 54 4.82 0.51 16.10
C TYR A 54 4.81 0.18 17.59
N THR A 55 4.04 -0.83 17.98
CA THR A 55 3.93 -1.29 19.36
C THR A 55 3.93 -2.81 19.41
N GLU A 56 4.68 -3.37 20.36
CA GLU A 56 4.76 -4.81 20.58
C GLU A 56 4.18 -5.23 21.93
N ASN A 57 3.60 -6.42 21.96
CA ASN A 57 3.30 -7.16 23.18
C ASN A 57 3.97 -8.52 23.11
N LYS A 58 5.22 -8.58 23.61
CA LYS A 58 6.05 -9.79 23.61
C LYS A 58 5.40 -10.94 24.39
N ALA A 59 4.74 -10.64 25.51
CA ALA A 59 4.06 -11.64 26.34
C ALA A 59 2.95 -12.37 25.59
N LYS A 60 2.17 -11.64 24.77
CA LYS A 60 1.08 -12.21 23.96
C LYS A 60 1.52 -12.64 22.56
N LYS A 61 2.78 -12.39 22.17
CA LYS A 61 3.27 -12.55 20.79
C LYS A 61 2.31 -11.90 19.79
N THR A 62 2.10 -10.60 19.97
CA THR A 62 1.29 -9.76 19.07
C THR A 62 1.96 -8.40 18.92
N SER A 63 1.74 -7.72 17.81
CA SER A 63 2.15 -6.32 17.64
C SER A 63 1.11 -5.54 16.85
N GLN A 64 1.12 -4.22 16.94
CA GLN A 64 0.37 -3.34 16.05
C GLN A 64 1.36 -2.38 15.40
N TYR A 65 1.34 -2.31 14.08
CA TYR A 65 2.01 -1.25 13.34
C TYR A 65 0.98 -0.45 12.56
N CYS A 66 1.18 0.86 12.47
CA CYS A 66 0.34 1.77 11.74
C CYS A 66 1.14 2.41 10.62
N VAL A 67 0.51 2.51 9.46
CA VAL A 67 1.08 3.09 8.25
C VAL A 67 0.27 4.33 7.91
N GLN A 68 0.92 5.48 7.84
CA GLN A 68 0.28 6.70 7.37
C GLN A 68 0.41 6.79 5.86
N LEU A 69 -0.71 6.98 5.18
CA LEU A 69 -0.79 7.26 3.76
C LEU A 69 -0.73 8.77 3.55
N HIS A 70 -0.02 9.17 2.50
CA HIS A 70 0.19 10.56 2.13
C HIS A 70 -0.23 10.78 0.69
N ALA A 71 -0.65 12.00 0.39
CA ALA A 71 -0.88 12.43 -0.99
C ALA A 71 -0.20 13.78 -1.24
N ALA A 72 0.95 13.75 -1.91
CA ALA A 72 1.66 14.95 -2.37
C ALA A 72 0.76 15.81 -3.27
N PRO A 73 1.04 17.11 -3.47
CA PRO A 73 0.25 17.98 -4.35
C PRO A 73 0.04 17.43 -5.77
N ALA A 74 -1.06 17.77 -6.45
CA ALA A 74 -1.40 17.19 -7.75
C ALA A 74 -0.36 17.49 -8.84
N ASP A 75 0.27 18.66 -8.77
CA ASP A 75 1.33 19.16 -9.64
C ASP A 75 2.69 18.50 -9.39
N SER A 76 2.86 17.80 -8.25
CA SER A 76 4.08 17.02 -7.97
C SER A 76 4.16 15.69 -8.73
N CYS A 77 3.08 15.29 -9.39
CA CYS A 77 2.98 14.04 -10.13
C CYS A 77 2.90 14.33 -11.63
N THR A 78 3.75 13.70 -12.42
CA THR A 78 3.70 13.83 -13.88
C THR A 78 2.68 12.84 -14.44
N PRO A 79 1.54 13.30 -15.00
CA PRO A 79 0.59 12.41 -15.64
C PRO A 79 1.29 11.69 -16.79
N GLY A 80 1.14 10.37 -16.85
CA GLY A 80 1.77 9.56 -17.88
C GLY A 80 0.87 8.42 -18.31
N LYS A 81 1.47 7.30 -18.70
CA LYS A 81 0.76 6.06 -19.00
C LYS A 81 -0.05 5.53 -17.80
N TYR A 82 0.34 5.88 -16.58
CA TYR A 82 -0.24 5.39 -15.33
C TYR A 82 -1.26 6.38 -14.76
N ARG A 83 -2.34 5.85 -14.17
CA ARG A 83 -3.44 6.63 -13.56
C ARG A 83 -3.13 7.15 -12.15
N CYS A 84 -1.95 6.85 -11.62
CA CYS A 84 -1.59 7.08 -10.22
C CYS A 84 -1.46 8.56 -9.79
N CYS A 85 -1.51 9.52 -10.72
CA CYS A 85 -1.60 10.94 -10.38
C CYS A 85 -3.03 11.41 -10.06
N ASN A 86 -4.05 10.81 -10.69
CA ASN A 86 -5.43 11.31 -10.69
C ASN A 86 -6.42 10.18 -10.37
N THR A 87 -6.15 9.42 -9.31
CA THR A 87 -6.95 8.27 -8.91
C THR A 87 -7.22 8.30 -7.41
N HIS A 88 -7.71 7.20 -6.86
CA HIS A 88 -7.77 6.97 -5.42
C HIS A 88 -7.23 5.58 -5.12
N ILE A 89 -6.75 5.40 -3.90
CA ILE A 89 -6.15 4.15 -3.46
C ILE A 89 -7.26 3.17 -3.06
N ASN A 90 -7.28 2.01 -3.71
CA ASN A 90 -8.20 0.94 -3.36
C ASN A 90 -7.53 -0.20 -2.59
N LYS A 91 -6.24 -0.45 -2.81
CA LYS A 91 -5.54 -1.53 -2.11
C LYS A 91 -4.20 -1.07 -1.59
N LEU A 92 -3.86 -1.61 -0.43
CA LEU A 92 -2.51 -1.63 0.12
C LEU A 92 -2.06 -3.10 0.15
N LYS A 93 -0.96 -3.41 -0.54
CA LYS A 93 -0.33 -4.74 -0.50
C LYS A 93 0.99 -4.66 0.25
N PHE A 94 1.34 -5.74 0.94
CA PHE A 94 2.65 -5.94 1.55
C PHE A 94 3.25 -7.25 1.04
N PHE A 95 4.58 -7.31 1.00
CA PHE A 95 5.33 -8.54 0.82
C PHE A 95 5.89 -9.02 2.15
N PRO A 96 5.19 -9.92 2.82
CA PRO A 96 5.70 -10.51 4.03
C PRO A 96 6.79 -11.56 3.74
N ALA A 97 7.59 -11.86 4.75
CA ALA A 97 8.54 -12.97 4.73
C ALA A 97 7.82 -14.32 4.50
N PRO A 98 8.54 -15.34 3.98
CA PRO A 98 8.00 -16.68 3.82
C PRO A 98 7.44 -17.22 5.15
N ASN A 99 6.40 -18.04 5.08
CA ASN A 99 5.72 -18.65 6.23
C ASN A 99 5.00 -17.66 7.17
N CYS A 100 4.85 -16.39 6.77
CA CYS A 100 4.06 -15.42 7.54
C CYS A 100 2.57 -15.43 7.22
N ARG A 101 2.08 -16.32 6.38
CA ARG A 101 0.66 -16.43 6.03
C ARG A 101 -0.22 -16.54 7.27
N GLY A 102 -1.23 -15.67 7.36
CA GLY A 102 -2.17 -15.62 8.48
C GLY A 102 -1.72 -14.75 9.67
N SER A 103 -0.55 -14.12 9.59
CA SER A 103 -0.03 -13.27 10.68
C SER A 103 -0.82 -11.97 10.85
N LEU A 104 -1.44 -11.44 9.79
CA LEU A 104 -2.32 -10.27 9.89
C LEU A 104 -3.69 -10.71 10.43
N SER A 105 -3.97 -10.33 11.67
CA SER A 105 -5.20 -10.71 12.38
C SER A 105 -6.37 -9.79 12.09
N SER A 106 -6.11 -8.49 11.96
CA SER A 106 -7.11 -7.45 11.71
C SER A 106 -6.42 -6.18 11.23
N ALA A 107 -7.19 -5.32 10.58
CA ALA A 107 -6.76 -4.00 10.14
C ALA A 107 -7.84 -2.98 10.46
N SER A 108 -7.45 -1.74 10.71
CA SER A 108 -8.37 -0.61 10.90
C SER A 108 -7.83 0.61 10.19
N ILE A 109 -8.72 1.49 9.75
CA ILE A 109 -8.34 2.76 9.11
C ILE A 109 -8.93 3.93 9.88
N GLN A 110 -8.15 4.99 10.00
CA GLN A 110 -8.54 6.31 10.49
C GLN A 110 -8.19 7.32 9.40
N SER A 111 -9.08 8.28 9.13
CA SER A 111 -8.83 9.35 8.15
C SER A 111 -9.50 10.65 8.60
N LYS A 112 -9.19 11.75 7.93
CA LYS A 112 -9.87 13.04 8.15
C LYS A 112 -11.40 12.95 7.96
N MET A 113 -11.85 12.01 7.12
CA MET A 113 -13.27 11.78 6.86
C MET A 113 -13.94 10.82 7.85
N MET A 114 -13.17 10.07 8.65
CA MET A 114 -13.71 9.01 9.50
C MET A 114 -12.78 8.64 10.67
N ASN A 115 -13.32 8.67 11.90
CA ASN A 115 -12.50 8.54 13.13
C ASN A 115 -11.85 7.17 13.34
N ARG A 116 -12.51 6.05 13.00
CA ARG A 116 -11.88 4.72 12.90
C ARG A 116 -12.90 3.72 12.34
N THR A 117 -12.50 2.85 11.42
CA THR A 117 -13.36 1.74 10.96
C THR A 117 -12.53 0.48 10.78
N GLY A 118 -13.06 -0.64 11.27
CA GLY A 118 -12.46 -1.95 11.06
C GLY A 118 -12.52 -2.34 9.58
N ILE A 119 -11.39 -2.77 9.04
CA ILE A 119 -11.30 -3.33 7.69
C ILE A 119 -11.43 -4.84 7.83
N THR A 120 -12.53 -5.39 7.34
CA THR A 120 -12.82 -6.83 7.42
C THR A 120 -12.12 -7.64 6.32
N SER A 121 -11.54 -6.96 5.34
CA SER A 121 -11.10 -7.56 4.09
C SER A 121 -9.57 -7.55 3.98
N ILE A 122 -8.97 -8.55 4.61
CA ILE A 122 -7.56 -8.92 4.50
C ILE A 122 -7.49 -10.23 3.72
N TYR A 123 -6.72 -10.26 2.64
CA TYR A 123 -6.61 -11.44 1.81
C TYR A 123 -5.15 -11.80 1.57
N TRP A 124 -4.87 -13.10 1.56
CA TRP A 124 -3.56 -13.64 1.24
C TRP A 124 -3.62 -14.30 -0.14
N GLU A 125 -2.73 -13.92 -1.03
CA GLU A 125 -2.57 -14.50 -2.36
C GLU A 125 -1.13 -14.97 -2.55
N GLU A 126 -0.94 -15.98 -3.38
CA GLU A 126 0.40 -16.41 -3.80
C GLU A 126 0.70 -15.80 -5.17
N HIS A 127 1.88 -15.22 -5.32
CA HIS A 127 2.34 -14.64 -6.57
C HIS A 127 3.79 -15.03 -6.82
N MET A 128 4.03 -15.79 -7.89
CA MET A 128 5.36 -16.30 -8.24
C MET A 128 6.06 -17.04 -7.08
N GLY A 129 5.29 -17.78 -6.26
CA GLY A 129 5.82 -18.52 -5.11
C GLY A 129 5.99 -17.70 -3.82
N PHE A 130 5.64 -16.41 -3.82
CA PHE A 130 5.68 -15.55 -2.65
C PHE A 130 4.27 -15.27 -2.13
N ASP A 131 4.11 -15.25 -0.80
CA ASP A 131 2.89 -14.76 -0.18
C ASP A 131 2.80 -13.23 -0.33
N ILE A 132 1.63 -12.75 -0.71
CA ILE A 132 1.27 -11.34 -0.72
C ILE A 132 0.03 -11.17 0.15
N VAL A 133 0.06 -10.17 1.03
CA VAL A 133 -1.13 -9.79 1.79
C VAL A 133 -1.69 -8.47 1.28
N LYS A 134 -3.00 -8.41 1.07
CA LYS A 134 -3.70 -7.22 0.57
C LYS A 134 -4.83 -6.79 1.50
N ILE A 135 -4.91 -5.48 1.71
CA ILE A 135 -5.94 -4.79 2.48
C ILE A 135 -6.78 -3.97 1.49
N THR A 136 -8.08 -4.26 1.40
CA THR A 136 -9.00 -3.74 0.38
C THR A 136 -10.44 -3.84 0.90
N PRO A 137 -11.46 -3.20 0.30
CA PRO A 137 -11.38 -2.04 -0.58
C PRO A 137 -11.20 -0.74 0.22
N LEU A 138 -10.05 -0.09 0.09
CA LEU A 138 -9.76 1.17 0.77
C LEU A 138 -10.57 2.35 0.22
N MET A 139 -11.06 2.25 -1.02
CA MET A 139 -11.80 3.34 -1.68
C MET A 139 -13.09 3.75 -0.95
N GLN A 140 -13.65 2.85 -0.13
CA GLN A 140 -14.84 3.15 0.67
C GLN A 140 -14.57 4.24 1.72
N TRP A 141 -13.33 4.31 2.21
CA TRP A 141 -12.89 5.26 3.23
C TRP A 141 -12.00 6.37 2.66
N LEU A 142 -11.35 6.09 1.51
CA LEU A 142 -10.39 6.98 0.85
C LEU A 142 -10.85 7.34 -0.57
N PRO A 143 -11.95 8.10 -0.74
CA PRO A 143 -12.54 8.36 -2.05
C PRO A 143 -11.74 9.33 -2.93
N ASN A 144 -10.81 10.10 -2.36
CA ASN A 144 -10.03 11.12 -3.06
C ASN A 144 -8.66 11.36 -2.37
N ALA A 145 -7.80 12.18 -2.97
CA ALA A 145 -6.47 12.47 -2.45
C ALA A 145 -6.48 13.10 -1.05
N ASP A 146 -7.42 14.02 -0.79
CA ASP A 146 -7.52 14.71 0.50
C ASP A 146 -7.90 13.76 1.65
N ALA A 147 -8.70 12.73 1.33
CA ALA A 147 -9.05 11.67 2.26
C ALA A 147 -7.89 10.71 2.52
N VAL A 148 -7.06 10.45 1.49
CA VAL A 148 -5.84 9.64 1.61
C VAL A 148 -4.81 10.35 2.48
N ASP A 149 -4.62 11.64 2.28
CA ASP A 149 -3.58 12.41 2.95
C ASP A 149 -3.76 12.46 4.47
N GLY A 150 -2.84 11.82 5.19
CA GLY A 150 -2.85 11.67 6.63
C GLY A 150 -3.71 10.51 7.13
N ALA A 151 -4.28 9.68 6.25
CA ALA A 151 -5.01 8.49 6.66
C ALA A 151 -4.06 7.45 7.26
N VAL A 152 -4.44 6.85 8.39
CA VAL A 152 -3.63 5.88 9.12
C VAL A 152 -4.28 4.51 9.03
N VAL A 153 -3.56 3.53 8.48
CA VAL A 153 -3.95 2.13 8.43
C VAL A 153 -3.17 1.36 9.49
N CYS A 154 -3.85 0.92 10.55
CA CYS A 154 -3.25 0.12 11.61
C CYS A 154 -3.52 -1.37 11.40
N ILE A 155 -2.46 -2.17 11.47
CA ILE A 155 -2.47 -3.62 11.24
C ILE A 155 -2.04 -4.32 12.53
N ASN A 156 -2.86 -5.27 12.98
CA ASN A 156 -2.56 -6.11 14.13
C ASN A 156 -1.95 -7.43 13.68
N LEU A 157 -0.76 -7.73 14.16
CA LEU A 157 -0.03 -8.96 13.91
C LEU A 157 -0.20 -9.97 15.06
N LYS A 158 -0.18 -11.24 14.67
CA LYS A 158 -0.15 -12.43 15.54
C LYS A 158 0.74 -13.49 14.91
N GLY A 159 0.91 -14.63 15.58
CA GLY A 159 1.64 -15.77 14.99
C GLY A 159 1.06 -16.21 13.63
N PRO A 160 1.90 -16.68 12.69
CA PRO A 160 3.30 -17.07 12.88
C PRO A 160 4.33 -15.93 12.96
N CYS A 161 4.10 -14.79 12.31
CA CYS A 161 5.00 -13.62 12.31
C CYS A 161 4.35 -12.45 13.06
N TRP A 162 4.56 -12.42 14.37
CA TRP A 162 3.84 -11.52 15.26
C TRP A 162 4.51 -10.16 15.47
N SER A 163 5.72 -9.96 14.97
CA SER A 163 6.44 -8.68 14.98
C SER A 163 6.68 -8.18 13.55
N LEU A 164 6.93 -6.88 13.41
CA LEU A 164 7.18 -6.25 12.11
C LEU A 164 8.51 -6.73 11.50
N PRO A 165 9.61 -6.91 12.26
CA PRO A 165 10.83 -7.55 11.74
C PRO A 165 10.62 -9.00 11.27
N MET A 166 9.76 -9.78 11.94
CA MET A 166 9.43 -11.14 11.48
C MET A 166 8.57 -11.13 10.21
N LEU A 167 7.67 -10.14 10.09
CA LEU A 167 6.84 -9.98 8.91
C LEU A 167 7.66 -9.50 7.71
N SER A 168 8.69 -8.68 7.90
CA SER A 168 9.54 -8.16 6.84
C SER A 168 10.44 -9.24 6.24
N TYR A 169 10.56 -9.27 4.90
CA TYR A 169 11.44 -10.19 4.18
C TYR A 169 12.92 -9.98 4.55
N ASP A 170 13.35 -8.73 4.69
CA ASP A 170 14.75 -8.34 4.97
C ASP A 170 14.97 -7.91 6.44
N LYS A 171 13.96 -8.05 7.29
CA LYS A 171 13.89 -7.60 8.69
C LYS A 171 13.99 -6.08 8.92
N GLU A 172 14.67 -5.36 8.04
CA GLU A 172 14.93 -3.92 8.12
C GLU A 172 13.91 -3.10 7.32
N VAL A 173 13.32 -3.69 6.27
CA VAL A 173 12.37 -2.99 5.39
C VAL A 173 11.14 -3.85 5.11
N LEU A 174 9.94 -3.27 5.27
CA LEU A 174 8.71 -3.89 4.80
C LEU A 174 8.28 -3.24 3.48
N GLU A 175 8.34 -4.01 2.39
CA GLU A 175 7.89 -3.54 1.09
C GLU A 175 6.37 -3.42 1.02
N TYR A 176 5.91 -2.32 0.44
CA TYR A 176 4.49 -2.07 0.20
C TYR A 176 4.24 -1.60 -1.22
N ALA A 177 3.03 -1.85 -1.71
CA ALA A 177 2.54 -1.28 -2.96
C ALA A 177 1.10 -0.79 -2.80
N LEU A 178 0.83 0.36 -3.39
CA LEU A 178 -0.51 0.93 -3.45
C LEU A 178 -1.14 0.63 -4.81
N TYR A 179 -2.44 0.34 -4.85
CA TYR A 179 -3.14 0.08 -6.12
C TYR A 179 -4.35 0.99 -6.25
N ASP A 180 -4.56 1.45 -7.48
CA ASP A 180 -5.65 2.36 -7.84
C ASP A 180 -7.02 1.68 -7.85
N LYS A 181 -8.06 2.39 -8.31
CA LYS A 181 -9.35 1.78 -8.62
C LYS A 181 -9.29 0.91 -9.87
N LYS A 182 -9.90 -0.28 -9.78
CA LYS A 182 -10.16 -1.12 -10.96
C LYS A 182 -11.12 -0.42 -11.92
N VAL A 183 -10.58 0.14 -13.01
CA VAL A 183 -11.36 0.60 -14.16
C VAL A 183 -11.22 -0.39 -15.32
N SER A 184 -10.01 -0.85 -15.60
CA SER A 184 -9.67 -1.85 -16.63
C SER A 184 -8.50 -2.74 -16.17
N ASN A 185 -8.66 -3.31 -14.96
CA ASN A 185 -7.61 -3.85 -14.08
C ASN A 185 -7.04 -2.80 -13.12
N TYR A 186 -6.46 -3.31 -12.04
CA TYR A 186 -5.75 -2.50 -11.06
C TYR A 186 -4.44 -2.05 -11.68
N GLU A 187 -4.18 -0.76 -11.64
CA GLU A 187 -2.85 -0.22 -11.86
C GLU A 187 -2.14 -0.09 -10.53
N CYS A 188 -0.92 -0.59 -10.51
CA CYS A 188 -0.09 -0.46 -9.37
C CYS A 188 0.53 0.94 -9.34
N CYS A 189 0.16 1.67 -8.29
CA CYS A 189 0.80 2.89 -7.85
C CYS A 189 2.04 2.51 -7.03
N PRO A 190 2.81 3.47 -6.51
CA PRO A 190 4.23 3.28 -6.35
C PRO A 190 4.51 2.22 -5.32
N VAL A 191 5.61 1.54 -5.55
CA VAL A 191 6.21 0.67 -4.55
C VAL A 191 7.09 1.52 -3.67
N GLY A 192 7.05 1.27 -2.37
CA GLY A 192 7.97 1.86 -1.43
C GLY A 192 8.39 0.85 -0.37
N MET A 193 9.23 1.33 0.54
CA MET A 193 9.70 0.58 1.69
C MET A 193 9.27 1.32 2.95
N LEU A 194 8.79 0.58 3.94
CA LEU A 194 8.64 1.07 5.30
C LEU A 194 9.89 0.66 6.08
N GLU A 195 10.55 1.63 6.70
CA GLU A 195 11.62 1.34 7.66
C GLU A 195 11.03 0.53 8.81
N VAL A 196 11.61 -0.63 9.08
CA VAL A 196 11.25 -1.45 10.21
C VAL A 196 12.14 -1.02 11.37
N PRO A 197 11.56 -0.52 12.48
CA PRO A 197 12.34 -0.24 13.67
C PRO A 197 12.95 -1.55 14.15
N LEU A 198 14.25 -1.69 13.93
CA LEU A 198 15.02 -2.69 14.63
C LEU A 198 14.93 -2.30 16.10
N GLN A 199 14.48 -3.23 16.95
CA GLN A 199 14.69 -3.01 18.37
C GLN A 199 16.19 -2.87 18.56
N ASP A 200 16.61 -1.80 19.22
CA ASP A 200 17.89 -1.78 19.92
C ASP A 200 17.88 -3.01 20.82
N MET A 201 18.45 -4.11 20.33
CA MET A 201 18.66 -5.26 21.17
C MET A 201 19.51 -4.74 22.31
N PRO A 202 19.06 -4.86 23.57
CA PRO A 202 19.92 -4.49 24.67
C PRO A 202 21.22 -5.27 24.50
N PRO A 203 22.39 -4.68 24.78
CA PRO A 203 23.71 -5.26 24.46
C PRO A 203 24.01 -6.63 25.11
N TRP A 204 23.08 -7.16 25.91
CA TRP A 204 23.13 -8.45 26.57
C TRP A 204 22.14 -9.48 26.00
N ALA A 205 21.37 -9.16 24.97
CA ALA A 205 20.51 -10.14 24.31
C ALA A 205 21.40 -11.22 23.67
N PRO A 206 21.19 -12.51 23.97
CA PRO A 206 21.94 -13.57 23.33
C PRO A 206 21.70 -13.51 21.81
N ASP A 207 22.77 -13.53 21.03
CA ASP A 207 22.70 -13.58 19.57
C ASP A 207 21.69 -14.64 19.17
N TRP A 208 20.59 -14.21 18.54
CA TRP A 208 19.68 -15.15 17.92
C TRP A 208 20.49 -15.94 16.90
N PRO A 209 20.39 -17.29 16.88
CA PRO A 209 21.13 -18.07 15.90
C PRO A 209 20.76 -17.55 14.52
N GLU A 210 21.77 -17.00 13.86
CA GLU A 210 21.71 -16.58 12.48
C GLU A 210 21.00 -17.68 11.71
N ALA A 211 19.94 -17.31 10.98
CA ALA A 211 19.09 -18.26 10.28
C ALA A 211 20.00 -19.25 9.56
N ALA A 212 19.98 -20.52 10.00
CA ALA A 212 20.94 -21.51 9.54
C ALA A 212 20.99 -21.44 8.02
N PRO A 213 22.19 -21.34 7.40
CA PRO A 213 22.32 -21.20 5.96
C PRO A 213 21.46 -22.28 5.31
N SER A 214 20.59 -21.86 4.38
CA SER A 214 19.76 -22.80 3.61
C SER A 214 20.67 -23.92 3.11
N PRO A 215 20.32 -25.20 3.35
CA PRO A 215 21.21 -26.31 3.07
C PRO A 215 21.62 -26.25 1.60
N THR A 216 22.93 -26.10 1.38
CA THR A 216 23.54 -26.22 0.05
C THR A 216 23.04 -27.51 -0.59
N PRO A 217 22.49 -27.48 -1.82
CA PRO A 217 22.08 -28.70 -2.49
C PRO A 217 23.29 -29.61 -2.64
N SER A 218 23.24 -30.76 -1.96
CA SER A 218 24.32 -31.76 -2.00
C SER A 218 24.48 -32.26 -3.43
N PRO A 219 25.72 -32.35 -3.96
CA PRO A 219 25.95 -32.96 -5.26
C PRO A 219 25.58 -34.44 -5.18
N SER A 220 24.69 -34.87 -6.09
CA SER A 220 24.35 -36.27 -6.31
C SER A 220 25.61 -37.05 -6.74
N GLY A 221 26.25 -37.70 -5.78
CA GLY A 221 27.26 -38.72 -6.01
C GLY A 221 26.63 -40.10 -5.89
N SER A 222 26.21 -40.66 -7.01
CA SER A 222 25.70 -42.02 -7.11
C SER A 222 26.85 -43.02 -6.98
N THR A 223 26.83 -43.87 -5.95
CA THR A 223 27.58 -45.15 -5.93
C THR A 223 26.60 -46.25 -5.51
N PRO A 224 26.44 -47.33 -6.29
CA PRO A 224 25.51 -48.40 -5.96
C PRO A 224 26.13 -49.38 -4.96
N SER A 225 25.41 -49.65 -3.87
CA SER A 225 25.73 -50.69 -2.89
C SER A 225 24.76 -51.87 -3.03
N PRO A 226 25.16 -53.12 -2.72
CA PRO A 226 24.48 -54.33 -3.17
C PRO A 226 23.23 -54.67 -2.33
N ALA A 227 22.32 -55.37 -3.01
CA ALA A 227 21.02 -55.80 -2.55
C ALA A 227 21.01 -56.44 -1.16
N GLN A 228 20.32 -55.79 -0.21
CA GLN A 228 19.74 -56.47 0.93
C GLN A 228 18.29 -56.83 0.62
N ASN A 229 18.03 -58.12 0.75
CA ASN A 229 16.80 -58.81 0.42
C ASN A 229 15.83 -58.65 1.61
N ASP A 230 15.26 -57.46 1.76
CA ASP A 230 14.26 -57.20 2.80
C ASP A 230 12.86 -57.56 2.32
N LYS A 231 12.29 -58.52 3.04
CA LYS A 231 10.94 -59.07 2.88
C LYS A 231 9.91 -57.93 2.94
N PRO A 232 8.99 -57.81 1.96
CA PRO A 232 8.07 -56.70 1.89
C PRO A 232 7.05 -56.75 3.04
N THR A 233 7.11 -55.75 3.91
CA THR A 233 6.05 -55.45 4.87
C THR A 233 4.78 -55.06 4.10
N PRO A 234 3.63 -55.70 4.37
CA PRO A 234 2.39 -55.39 3.66
C PRO A 234 1.99 -53.93 3.90
N SER A 235 1.79 -53.19 2.80
CA SER A 235 1.38 -51.80 2.85
C SER A 235 0.07 -51.63 3.63
N PRO A 236 -0.02 -50.63 4.51
CA PRO A 236 -1.27 -50.34 5.22
C PRO A 236 -2.37 -50.01 4.22
N ARG A 237 -3.53 -50.64 4.42
CA ARG A 237 -4.72 -50.46 3.58
C ARG A 237 -5.10 -48.97 3.58
N PRO A 238 -5.34 -48.36 2.40
CA PRO A 238 -5.76 -46.97 2.34
C PRO A 238 -7.02 -46.74 3.19
N PRO A 239 -7.08 -45.64 3.97
CA PRO A 239 -8.30 -45.30 4.69
C PRO A 239 -9.45 -45.12 3.70
N SER A 240 -10.59 -45.73 4.01
CA SER A 240 -11.81 -45.60 3.22
C SER A 240 -12.17 -44.13 3.04
N PRO A 241 -12.61 -43.70 1.84
CA PRO A 241 -13.01 -42.32 1.60
C PRO A 241 -14.15 -41.95 2.57
N PRO A 242 -14.13 -40.73 3.14
CA PRO A 242 -15.21 -40.26 3.98
C PRO A 242 -16.54 -40.26 3.20
N PRO A 243 -17.67 -40.54 3.87
CA PRO A 243 -18.98 -40.49 3.23
C PRO A 243 -19.22 -39.09 2.63
N PRO A 244 -19.88 -38.99 1.46
CA PRO A 244 -20.16 -37.71 0.84
C PRO A 244 -20.99 -36.84 1.76
N SER A 245 -20.53 -35.61 1.99
CA SER A 245 -21.25 -34.63 2.78
C SER A 245 -22.66 -34.42 2.22
N PRO A 246 -23.69 -34.31 3.08
CA PRO A 246 -25.05 -34.05 2.65
C PRO A 246 -25.10 -32.76 1.81
N LYS A 247 -25.79 -32.84 0.68
CA LYS A 247 -25.99 -31.70 -0.21
C LYS A 247 -26.65 -30.56 0.58
N PRO A 248 -26.12 -29.33 0.52
CA PRO A 248 -26.78 -28.19 1.14
C PRO A 248 -28.21 -28.06 0.62
N PRO A 249 -29.19 -27.67 1.47
CA PRO A 249 -30.53 -27.38 1.01
C PRO A 249 -30.48 -26.30 -0.07
N SER A 250 -31.22 -26.51 -1.15
CA SER A 250 -31.34 -25.53 -2.22
C SER A 250 -31.82 -24.19 -1.66
N PRO A 251 -31.22 -23.05 -2.07
CA PRO A 251 -31.67 -21.75 -1.62
C PRO A 251 -33.14 -21.54 -2.03
N PRO A 252 -33.94 -20.87 -1.19
CA PRO A 252 -35.31 -20.54 -1.53
C PRO A 252 -35.34 -19.67 -2.79
N PRO A 253 -36.38 -19.81 -3.64
CA PRO A 253 -36.52 -18.98 -4.83
C PRO A 253 -36.56 -17.49 -4.43
N PRO A 254 -35.95 -16.61 -5.24
CA PRO A 254 -35.95 -15.19 -4.95
C PRO A 254 -37.39 -14.65 -4.94
N SER A 255 -37.73 -13.87 -3.91
CA SER A 255 -39.02 -13.19 -3.81
C SER A 255 -39.28 -12.34 -5.05
N PRO A 256 -40.53 -12.27 -5.54
CA PRO A 256 -40.87 -11.44 -6.69
C PRO A 256 -40.51 -9.98 -6.41
N LYS A 257 -39.88 -9.33 -7.41
CA LYS A 257 -39.52 -7.92 -7.31
C LYS A 257 -40.79 -7.07 -7.09
N PRO A 258 -40.75 -6.10 -6.17
CA PRO A 258 -41.83 -5.11 -6.04
C PRO A 258 -42.08 -4.40 -7.38
N PRO A 259 -43.34 -4.08 -7.70
CA PRO A 259 -43.65 -3.30 -8.90
C PRO A 259 -42.91 -1.96 -8.86
N SER A 260 -42.29 -1.59 -9.98
CA SER A 260 -41.55 -0.33 -10.09
C SER A 260 -42.48 0.86 -9.78
N PRO A 261 -42.03 1.83 -8.97
CA PRO A 261 -42.81 3.03 -8.69
C PRO A 261 -43.11 3.80 -9.98
N LYS A 262 -44.34 4.30 -10.10
CA LYS A 262 -44.76 5.13 -11.23
C LYS A 262 -43.85 6.37 -11.33
N PRO A 263 -43.46 6.79 -12.55
CA PRO A 263 -42.67 8.00 -12.74
C PRO A 263 -43.36 9.22 -12.12
N PRO A 264 -42.61 10.12 -11.46
CA PRO A 264 -43.16 11.37 -10.96
C PRO A 264 -43.69 12.23 -12.11
N VAL A 265 -44.86 12.83 -11.89
CA VAL A 265 -45.50 13.75 -12.84
C VAL A 265 -44.57 14.94 -13.08
N PRO A 266 -44.31 15.33 -14.35
CA PRO A 266 -43.40 16.43 -14.64
C PRO A 266 -43.91 17.74 -14.03
N SER A 267 -43.05 18.40 -13.26
CA SER A 267 -43.36 19.71 -12.67
C SER A 267 -43.56 20.78 -13.75
N PRO A 268 -44.50 21.73 -13.55
CA PRO A 268 -44.79 22.78 -14.51
C PRO A 268 -43.55 23.67 -14.75
N LYS A 269 -43.24 23.92 -16.02
CA LYS A 269 -42.11 24.77 -16.45
C LYS A 269 -42.26 26.19 -15.87
N PRO A 270 -41.22 26.75 -15.21
CA PRO A 270 -41.25 28.13 -14.74
C PRO A 270 -41.27 29.10 -15.92
N LYS A 271 -42.20 30.06 -15.88
CA LYS A 271 -42.28 31.19 -16.83
C LYS A 271 -41.01 32.04 -16.70
N ARG A 272 -40.26 32.16 -17.80
CA ARG A 272 -39.07 33.03 -17.91
C ARG A 272 -39.44 34.48 -17.56
N ALA A 273 -38.95 34.97 -16.43
CA ALA A 273 -38.92 36.40 -16.15
C ALA A 273 -37.91 37.07 -17.11
N GLY A 274 -38.33 38.15 -17.78
CA GLY A 274 -37.53 38.87 -18.77
C GLY A 274 -36.22 39.39 -18.20
N ARG A 275 -35.10 39.00 -18.81
CA ARG A 275 -33.78 39.58 -18.54
C ARG A 275 -33.76 41.03 -19.02
N LYS A 276 -33.66 41.98 -18.09
CA LYS A 276 -33.29 43.37 -18.40
C LYS A 276 -31.85 43.38 -18.95
N ARG A 277 -31.66 44.09 -20.06
CA ARG A 277 -30.38 44.28 -20.74
C ARG A 277 -29.40 45.03 -19.80
N PRO A 278 -28.12 44.64 -19.72
CA PRO A 278 -27.12 45.42 -18.99
C PRO A 278 -26.92 46.80 -19.64
N PRO A 279 -26.65 47.85 -18.86
CA PRO A 279 -26.28 49.16 -19.40
C PRO A 279 -24.92 49.10 -20.12
N PRO A 280 -24.72 49.96 -21.14
CA PRO A 280 -23.47 50.02 -21.88
C PRO A 280 -22.30 50.52 -21.02
N PRO A 281 -21.07 50.07 -21.30
CA PRO A 281 -19.89 50.48 -20.56
C PRO A 281 -19.58 51.97 -20.77
N THR A 282 -19.24 52.66 -19.68
CA THR A 282 -18.84 54.06 -19.67
C THR A 282 -17.47 54.26 -20.34
N PRO A 283 -17.24 55.33 -21.11
CA PRO A 283 -15.95 55.60 -21.74
C PRO A 283 -14.86 55.86 -20.70
N ALA A 284 -13.70 55.23 -20.87
CA ALA A 284 -12.54 55.42 -20.01
C ALA A 284 -11.91 56.80 -20.23
N THR A 285 -11.86 57.62 -19.17
CA THR A 285 -11.19 58.92 -19.16
C THR A 285 -9.67 58.73 -19.23
N ARG A 286 -9.08 59.11 -20.35
CA ARG A 286 -7.63 59.14 -20.59
C ARG A 286 -7.01 60.25 -19.73
N ARG A 287 -6.33 59.89 -18.63
CA ARG A 287 -5.50 60.85 -17.88
C ARG A 287 -4.23 61.14 -18.70
N HIS A 288 -4.07 62.39 -19.09
CA HIS A 288 -2.81 62.94 -19.57
C HIS A 288 -1.81 62.98 -18.41
N LEU A 289 -0.67 62.32 -18.56
CA LEU A 289 0.55 62.68 -17.85
C LEU A 289 1.10 63.94 -18.52
N ASN A 290 1.30 65.00 -17.73
CA ASN A 290 2.22 66.08 -18.08
C ASN A 290 3.46 65.95 -17.20
N GLU A 291 4.62 66.12 -17.85
CA GLU A 291 5.90 66.50 -17.27
C GLU A 291 5.82 67.87 -16.56
#